data_AF-A0AAX2AG76-F1
#
_entry.id   AF-A0AAX2AG76-F1
#
_cell.length_a   1.000
_cell.length_b   1.000
_cell.length_c   1.000
_cell.angle_alpha   90.00
_cell.angle_beta   90.00
_cell.angle_gamma   90.00
#
_symmetry.space_group_name_H-M   'P 1'
#
loop_
_entity.id
_entity.type
_entity.pdbx_description
1 polymer ?
#
loop_
_entity_poly.entity_id
_entity_poly.type
_entity_poly.pdbx_seq_one_letter_code
_entity_poly.pdbx_strand_id
1 'polypeptide(L)'
;MQERTNNFLEPDVFAKFIGEIKNYKTNHPNPFLRKLIHKFFCFGGLRAEEMQHIKHEDISFKTMEQKKYMQIYVLGKGNKERFVYILFNNKH
;
A
#
# COMPACT_ATOMS: atom_id res chain seq x y z
N MET A 1 7.89 -10.07 -33.61
CA MET A 1 8.08 -10.42 -32.18
C MET A 1 7.48 -9.28 -31.38
N GLN A 2 6.38 -9.48 -30.64
CA GLN A 2 5.92 -8.47 -29.68
C GLN A 2 6.88 -8.52 -28.48
N GLU A 3 7.68 -7.49 -28.30
CA GLU A 3 8.46 -7.30 -27.08
C GLU A 3 7.49 -7.27 -25.90
N ARG A 4 7.70 -8.17 -24.94
CA ARG A 4 6.93 -8.18 -23.70
C ARG A 4 7.28 -6.90 -22.96
N THR A 5 6.37 -5.93 -22.97
CA THR A 5 6.40 -4.74 -22.12
C THR A 5 6.59 -5.16 -20.67
N ASN A 6 7.59 -4.58 -20.00
CA ASN A 6 7.86 -4.85 -18.57
C ASN A 6 6.56 -4.66 -17.76
N ASN A 7 6.06 -5.75 -17.16
CA ASN A 7 4.83 -5.76 -16.36
C ASN A 7 4.98 -5.08 -14.99
N PHE A 8 6.16 -4.49 -14.71
CA PHE A 8 6.52 -3.94 -13.41
C PHE A 8 7.31 -2.63 -13.58
N LEU A 9 7.24 -1.77 -12.57
CA LEU A 9 8.05 -0.56 -12.50
C LEU A 9 9.44 -0.91 -11.95
N GLU A 10 10.48 -0.44 -12.64
CA GLU A 10 11.85 -0.50 -12.12
C GLU A 10 11.97 0.30 -10.81
N PRO A 11 12.90 -0.05 -9.90
CA PRO A 11 12.95 0.53 -8.56
C PRO A 11 13.06 2.05 -8.50
N ASP A 12 13.83 2.66 -9.41
CA ASP A 12 14.01 4.10 -9.52
C ASP A 12 12.73 4.80 -10.02
N VAL A 13 12.07 4.21 -11.02
CA VAL A 13 10.77 4.68 -11.53
C VAL A 13 9.69 4.57 -10.46
N PHE A 14 9.68 3.47 -9.70
CA PHE A 14 8.76 3.25 -8.59
C PHE A 14 8.98 4.27 -7.45
N ALA A 15 10.22 4.53 -7.08
CA ALA A 15 10.56 5.55 -6.08
C ALA A 15 10.08 6.94 -6.52
N LYS A 16 10.27 7.29 -7.79
CA LYS A 16 9.76 8.54 -8.37
C LYS A 16 8.23 8.60 -8.33
N PHE A 17 7.55 7.53 -8.74
CA PHE A 17 6.10 7.43 -8.68
C PHE A 17 5.57 7.66 -7.26
N ILE A 18 6.13 6.98 -6.25
CA ILE A 18 5.76 7.18 -4.85
C ILE A 18 5.93 8.63 -4.41
N GLY A 19 7.06 9.24 -4.80
CA GLY A 19 7.37 10.64 -4.51
C GLY A 19 6.32 11.62 -5.05
N GLU A 20 5.71 11.30 -6.19
CA GLU A 20 4.69 12.12 -6.86
C GLU A 20 3.27 11.90 -6.35
N ILE A 21 2.97 10.80 -5.63
CA ILE A 21 1.62 10.56 -5.06
C ILE A 21 1.15 11.75 -4.20
N LYS A 22 2.07 12.43 -3.50
CA LYS A 22 1.75 13.61 -2.69
C LYS A 22 1.17 14.77 -3.53
N ASN A 23 1.58 14.86 -4.79
CA ASN A 23 1.18 15.89 -5.76
C ASN A 23 -0.02 15.46 -6.61
N TYR A 24 -0.47 14.20 -6.48
CA TYR A 24 -1.59 13.67 -7.26
C TYR A 24 -2.87 14.51 -7.05
N LYS A 25 -3.35 15.09 -8.15
CA LYS A 25 -4.60 15.86 -8.20
C LYS A 25 -5.74 14.91 -8.55
N THR A 26 -6.83 15.00 -7.81
CA THR A 26 -8.01 14.18 -8.00
C THR A 26 -9.26 15.01 -7.74
N ASN A 27 -10.32 14.75 -8.51
CA ASN A 27 -11.64 15.35 -8.31
C ASN A 27 -12.46 14.60 -7.25
N HIS A 28 -11.87 13.60 -6.58
CA HIS A 28 -12.54 12.85 -5.53
C HIS A 28 -12.85 13.76 -4.32
N PRO A 29 -14.03 13.65 -3.69
CA PRO A 29 -14.40 14.50 -2.54
C PRO A 29 -13.46 14.34 -1.35
N ASN A 30 -12.77 13.21 -1.27
CA ASN A 30 -11.70 12.99 -0.29
C ASN A 30 -10.37 12.68 -1.02
N PRO A 31 -9.56 13.70 -1.34
CA PRO A 31 -8.26 13.50 -2.01
C PRO A 31 -7.24 12.83 -1.09
N PHE A 32 -7.34 13.01 0.23
CA PHE A 32 -6.45 12.38 1.19
C PHE A 32 -6.62 10.86 1.21
N LEU A 33 -7.86 10.38 1.18
CA LEU A 33 -8.17 8.95 1.07
C LEU A 33 -7.55 8.36 -0.19
N ARG A 34 -7.61 9.06 -1.33
CA ARG A 34 -6.99 8.59 -2.57
C ARG A 34 -5.48 8.51 -2.48
N LYS A 35 -4.83 9.47 -1.83
CA LYS A 35 -3.37 9.41 -1.61
C LYS A 35 -3.01 8.25 -0.66
N LEU A 36 -3.81 8.02 0.37
CA LEU A 36 -3.64 6.94 1.34
C LEU A 36 -3.78 5.56 0.69
N ILE A 37 -4.94 5.26 0.11
CA ILE A 37 -5.07 4.68 -1.24
C ILE A 37 -3.83 4.01 -1.86
N HIS A 38 -3.19 4.82 -2.71
CA HIS A 38 -2.01 4.46 -3.48
C HIS A 38 -0.83 4.05 -2.60
N LYS A 39 -0.65 4.66 -1.41
CA LYS A 39 0.41 4.26 -0.48
C LYS A 39 0.20 2.84 0.04
N PHE A 40 -1.04 2.45 0.35
CA PHE A 40 -1.36 1.06 0.74
C PHE A 40 -1.03 0.07 -0.38
N PHE A 41 -1.36 0.40 -1.64
CA PHE A 41 -0.97 -0.44 -2.78
C PHE A 41 0.55 -0.56 -2.94
N CYS A 42 1.26 0.58 -2.87
CA CYS A 42 2.70 0.61 -3.10
C CYS A 42 3.51 -0.07 -1.99
N PHE A 43 3.16 0.17 -0.72
CA PHE A 43 3.93 -0.36 0.42
C PHE A 43 3.39 -1.68 0.96
N GLY A 44 2.10 -1.96 0.75
CA GLY A 44 1.45 -3.16 1.28
C GLY A 44 1.38 -4.33 0.31
N GLY A 45 1.57 -4.12 -1.00
CA GLY A 45 1.42 -5.18 -2.00
C GLY A 45 0.03 -5.84 -1.98
N LEU A 46 -0.98 -5.04 -1.64
CA LEU A 46 -2.37 -5.48 -1.55
C LEU A 46 -2.98 -5.58 -2.95
N ARG A 47 -3.84 -6.57 -3.16
CA ARG A 47 -4.69 -6.61 -4.35
C ARG A 47 -5.83 -5.60 -4.23
N ALA A 48 -6.39 -5.19 -5.36
CA ALA A 48 -7.51 -4.26 -5.37
C ALA A 48 -8.71 -4.80 -4.57
N GLU A 49 -8.98 -6.10 -4.69
CA GLU A 49 -10.06 -6.77 -3.97
C GLU A 49 -9.76 -6.86 -2.47
N GLU A 50 -8.50 -7.13 -2.09
CA GLU A 50 -8.09 -7.16 -0.69
C GLU A 50 -8.28 -5.79 -0.02
N MET A 51 -7.90 -4.71 -0.72
CA MET A 51 -8.03 -3.35 -0.19
C MET A 51 -9.47 -2.92 0.07
N GLN A 52 -10.42 -3.37 -0.74
CA GLN A 52 -11.85 -3.04 -0.56
C GLN A 52 -12.47 -3.66 0.69
N HIS A 53 -11.88 -4.73 1.21
CA HIS A 53 -12.41 -5.47 2.36
C HIS A 53 -11.69 -5.15 3.67
N ILE A 54 -10.62 -4.34 3.64
CA ILE A 54 -9.94 -3.91 4.86
C ILE A 54 -10.87 -3.00 5.66
N LYS A 55 -11.09 -3.39 6.92
CA LYS A 55 -11.82 -2.63 7.92
C LYS A 55 -10.85 -2.03 8.93
N HIS A 56 -11.38 -1.13 9.75
CA HIS A 56 -10.61 -0.55 10.86
C HIS A 56 -10.10 -1.62 11.85
N GLU A 57 -10.91 -2.65 12.12
CA GLU A 57 -10.55 -3.77 13.02
C GLU A 57 -9.39 -4.63 12.49
N ASP A 58 -9.13 -4.60 11.19
CA ASP A 58 -8.02 -5.33 10.56
C ASP A 58 -6.68 -4.61 10.73
N ILE A 59 -6.68 -3.37 11.24
CA ILE A 59 -5.49 -2.52 11.38
C ILE A 59 -5.05 -2.48 12.83
N SER A 60 -3.78 -2.81 13.06
CA SER A 60 -3.13 -2.73 14.36
C SER A 60 -1.71 -2.16 14.21
N PHE A 61 -1.02 -1.92 15.32
CA PHE A 61 0.37 -1.50 15.31
C PHE A 61 1.22 -2.51 16.07
N LYS A 62 2.36 -2.88 15.49
CA LYS A 62 3.30 -3.84 16.08
C LYS A 62 4.72 -3.29 16.02
N THR A 63 5.47 -3.45 17.11
CA THR A 63 6.89 -3.12 17.14
C THR A 63 7.70 -4.38 16.90
N MET A 64 8.58 -4.34 15.90
CA MET A 64 9.52 -5.42 15.55
C MET A 64 10.89 -4.79 15.32
N GLU A 65 11.95 -5.35 15.89
CA GLU A 65 13.33 -4.86 15.70
C GLU A 65 13.45 -3.34 15.95
N GLN A 66 12.84 -2.85 17.05
CA GLN A 66 12.80 -1.44 17.43
C GLN A 66 12.12 -0.49 16.43
N LYS A 67 11.46 -1.02 15.40
CA LYS A 67 10.70 -0.27 14.41
C LYS A 67 9.20 -0.50 14.61
N LYS A 68 8.41 0.57 14.51
CA LYS A 68 6.94 0.50 14.57
C LYS A 68 6.40 0.23 13.17
N TYR A 69 5.52 -0.75 13.05
CA TYR A 69 4.83 -1.11 11.82
C TYR A 69 3.32 -0.97 12.03
N MET A 70 2.64 -0.50 10.99
CA MET A 70 1.21 -0.74 10.83
C MET A 70 1.05 -2.17 10.31
N GLN A 71 0.35 -3.00 11.07
CA GLN A 71 0.01 -4.36 10.72
C GLN A 71 -1.42 -4.39 10.19
N ILE A 72 -1.62 -5.01 9.04
CA ILE A 72 -2.91 -5.14 8.39
C ILE A 72 -3.21 -6.62 8.24
N TYR A 73 -4.34 -7.08 8.79
CA TYR A 73 -4.88 -8.39 8.51
C TYR A 73 -5.52 -8.41 7.11
N VAL A 74 -5.22 -9.44 6.32
CA VAL A 74 -5.71 -9.56 4.95
C VAL A 74 -6.20 -10.98 4.71
N LEU A 75 -7.45 -11.11 4.28
CA LEU A 75 -8.01 -12.35 3.76
C LEU A 75 -7.78 -12.41 2.25
N GLY A 76 -6.77 -13.17 1.83
CA GLY A 76 -6.42 -13.34 0.42
C GLY A 76 -7.25 -14.41 -0.31
N LYS A 77 -7.02 -14.53 -1.62
CA LYS A 77 -7.68 -15.54 -2.48
C LYS A 77 -7.57 -16.96 -1.91
N GLY A 78 -8.69 -17.66 -1.84
CA GLY A 78 -8.79 -19.01 -1.28
C GLY A 78 -8.82 -19.02 0.25
N ASN A 79 -9.32 -17.94 0.86
CA ASN A 79 -9.38 -17.74 2.32
C ASN A 79 -8.01 -17.90 2.99
N LYS A 80 -6.95 -17.42 2.32
CA LYS A 80 -5.59 -17.46 2.87
C LYS A 80 -5.34 -16.21 3.68
N GLU A 81 -5.26 -16.38 4.98
CA GLU A 81 -4.98 -15.31 5.92
C GLU A 81 -3.50 -14.91 5.89
N ARG A 82 -3.22 -13.61 5.90
CA ARG A 82 -1.87 -13.08 6.03
C ARG A 82 -1.85 -11.73 6.74
N PHE A 83 -0.69 -11.37 7.28
CA PHE A 83 -0.43 -10.03 7.78
C PHE A 83 0.50 -9.27 6.84
N VAL A 84 0.15 -8.03 6.55
CA VAL A 84 0.99 -7.08 5.82
C VAL A 84 1.55 -6.07 6.83
N TYR A 85 2.84 -5.76 6.71
CA TYR A 85 3.52 -4.82 7.59
C TYR A 85 4.02 -3.62 6.79
N ILE A 86 3.53 -2.43 7.14
CA ILE A 86 3.96 -1.16 6.54
C ILE A 86 4.72 -0.38 7.60
N LEU A 87 5.98 0.00 7.31
CA LEU A 87 6.81 0.76 8.23
C LEU A 87 6.15 2.09 8.60
N PHE A 88 5.93 2.31 9.88
CA PHE A 88 5.33 3.53 10.42
C PHE A 88 6.45 4.44 10.92
N ASN A 89 6.96 5.30 10.03
CA ASN A 89 7.97 6.30 10.40
C ASN A 89 7.31 7.48 11.11
N ASN A 90 7.43 7.52 12.44
CA ASN A 90 7.22 8.73 13.24
C ASN A 90 8.41 9.67 13.05
N LYS A 91 8.48 10.34 11.91
CA LYS A 91 9.27 11.58 11.77
C LYS A 91 8.29 12.72 11.54
N HIS A 92 7.62 13.13 12.61
CA HIS A 92 6.91 14.39 12.72
C HIS A 92 7.36 15.07 14.00
#